data_AF-A0A2H3JKT9-F1
#
_entry.id   AF-A0A2H3JKT9-F1
#
_cell.length_a   1.000
_cell.length_b   1.000
_cell.length_c   1.000
_cell.angle_alpha   90.00
_cell.angle_beta   90.00
_cell.angle_gamma   90.00
#
_symmetry.space_group_name_H-M   'P 1'
#
loop_
_entity.id
_entity.type
_entity.pdbx_description
1 polymer ?
#
loop_
_entity_poly.entity_id
_entity_poly.type
_entity_poly.pdbx_seq_one_letter_code
_entity_poly.pdbx_strand_id
1 'polypeptide(L)'
;MANIIPTPNDKRCFQSLHETASLTFEDENECRDAFTDVLIKGDIMPEELLIDRCHDDRELSAHVFGRPVVYYMPKVRHKLITSYSGLYEEAVRSYLGQVLDFVDSCTRASEEGRSGFPAILALHFGPYLTIAAAMYTNKVIVEHLACIPLEMHYTNLAEIQAGERVLAALRVALPALRDQYLHFPDNARPRADFAFHDYYEDENGRRHYFIYEEVIHGKRIFRVHLKDDPKRTLFVKFNLRYSEAAHRAASDLNLAPALCAFNKVFDWYMIVMEDMSAEYTTLWELKCWVSTPTPKMEKVQKEVIAKLGSLHERGFVHGDVRDANVLVRNEDAPGEGPVALLVDWDWAGPPSDATYPHSISRVDIPRPADALGGERITPEHDMWMAENLLEM
;
A
#
# COMPACT_ATOMS: atom_id res chain seq x y z
N MET A 1 -8.40 -12.16 10.96
CA MET A 1 -8.96 -13.03 9.89
C MET A 1 -8.12 -14.28 9.82
N ALA A 2 -8.74 -15.45 9.67
CA ALA A 2 -8.02 -16.71 9.50
C ALA A 2 -7.36 -16.77 8.11
N ASN A 3 -6.21 -17.42 8.00
CA ASN A 3 -5.60 -17.70 6.69
C ASN A 3 -6.61 -18.45 5.81
N ILE A 4 -6.84 -17.96 4.58
CA ILE A 4 -7.72 -18.63 3.62
C ILE A 4 -7.00 -19.90 3.15
N ILE A 5 -7.58 -21.07 3.47
CA ILE A 5 -7.02 -22.37 3.10
C ILE A 5 -7.77 -22.89 1.86
N PRO A 6 -7.08 -23.35 0.81
CA PRO A 6 -7.73 -23.96 -0.34
C PRO A 6 -8.56 -25.19 0.03
N THR A 7 -9.83 -25.17 -0.36
CA THR A 7 -10.77 -26.29 -0.22
C THR A 7 -10.53 -27.34 -1.30
N PRO A 8 -11.02 -28.58 -1.14
CA PRO A 8 -10.96 -29.58 -2.21
C PRO A 8 -11.60 -29.10 -3.54
N ASN A 9 -12.59 -28.21 -3.48
CA ASN A 9 -13.21 -27.66 -4.68
C ASN A 9 -12.29 -26.67 -5.40
N ASP A 10 -11.63 -25.77 -4.65
CA ASP A 10 -10.63 -24.85 -5.19
C ASP A 10 -9.52 -25.61 -5.93
N LYS A 11 -9.06 -26.72 -5.35
CA LYS A 11 -8.01 -27.57 -5.94
C LYS A 11 -8.46 -28.22 -7.25
N ARG A 12 -9.67 -28.79 -7.28
CA ARG A 12 -10.23 -29.38 -8.50
C ARG A 12 -10.48 -28.34 -9.58
N CYS A 13 -10.99 -27.16 -9.22
CA CYS A 13 -11.19 -26.07 -10.16
C CYS A 13 -9.85 -25.65 -10.79
N PHE A 14 -8.77 -25.56 -10.00
CA PHE A 14 -7.45 -25.23 -10.54
C PHE A 14 -6.92 -26.32 -11.48
N GLN A 15 -7.14 -27.60 -11.16
CA GLN A 15 -6.82 -28.71 -12.07
C GLN A 15 -7.58 -28.60 -13.39
N SER A 16 -8.89 -28.30 -13.34
CA SER A 16 -9.67 -28.08 -14.56
C SER A 16 -9.21 -26.87 -15.36
N LEU A 17 -8.71 -25.81 -14.71
CA LEU A 17 -8.10 -24.67 -15.42
C LEU A 17 -6.81 -25.08 -16.13
N HIS A 18 -5.95 -25.88 -15.49
CA HIS A 18 -4.73 -26.43 -16.09
C HIS A 18 -5.05 -27.33 -17.31
N GLU A 19 -6.04 -28.20 -17.18
CA GLU A 19 -6.52 -29.05 -18.29
C GLU A 19 -7.08 -28.21 -19.45
N THR A 20 -7.84 -27.16 -19.13
CA THR A 20 -8.44 -26.26 -20.13
C THR A 20 -7.39 -25.41 -20.82
N ALA A 21 -6.37 -24.94 -20.09
CA ALA A 21 -5.25 -24.18 -20.65
C ALA A 21 -4.43 -25.00 -21.66
N SER A 22 -4.42 -26.33 -21.52
CA SER A 22 -3.72 -27.24 -22.44
C SER A 22 -4.47 -27.45 -23.77
N LEU A 23 -5.68 -26.90 -23.92
CA LEU A 23 -6.45 -26.96 -25.16
C LEU A 23 -6.01 -25.88 -26.15
N THR A 24 -6.11 -26.16 -27.44
CA THR A 24 -5.92 -25.16 -28.49
C THR A 24 -7.25 -24.50 -28.82
N PHE A 25 -7.31 -23.17 -28.68
CA PHE A 25 -8.46 -22.35 -29.07
C PHE A 25 -8.13 -21.57 -30.35
N GLU A 26 -9.07 -21.49 -31.29
CA GLU A 26 -8.90 -20.71 -32.51
C GLU A 26 -9.24 -19.22 -32.29
N ASP A 27 -10.09 -18.95 -31.29
CA ASP A 27 -10.62 -17.62 -30.96
C ASP A 27 -10.46 -17.26 -29.48
N GLU A 28 -10.21 -15.98 -29.20
CA GLU A 28 -10.00 -15.49 -27.83
C GLU A 28 -11.29 -15.53 -26.98
N ASN A 29 -12.47 -15.36 -27.61
CA ASN A 29 -13.74 -15.46 -26.90
C ASN A 29 -14.04 -16.90 -26.51
N GLU A 30 -13.71 -17.86 -27.37
CA GLU A 30 -13.88 -19.29 -27.10
C GLU A 30 -13.01 -19.73 -25.91
N CYS A 31 -11.76 -19.25 -25.86
CA CYS A 31 -10.87 -19.44 -24.71
C CYS A 31 -11.47 -18.81 -23.44
N ARG A 32 -11.89 -17.54 -23.50
CA ARG A 32 -12.51 -16.85 -22.35
C ARG A 32 -13.74 -17.58 -21.82
N ASP A 33 -14.60 -18.07 -22.70
CA ASP A 33 -15.81 -18.80 -22.33
C ASP A 33 -15.46 -20.13 -21.64
N ALA A 34 -14.52 -20.89 -22.18
CA ALA A 34 -14.07 -22.14 -21.56
C ALA A 34 -13.51 -21.92 -20.14
N PHE A 35 -12.70 -20.87 -19.96
CA PHE A 35 -12.16 -20.50 -18.65
C PHE A 35 -13.24 -20.05 -17.67
N THR A 36 -14.18 -19.22 -18.13
CA THR A 36 -15.30 -18.74 -17.33
C THR A 36 -16.18 -19.90 -16.86
N ASP A 37 -16.44 -20.87 -17.75
CA ASP A 37 -17.20 -22.08 -17.43
C ASP A 37 -16.53 -22.91 -16.33
N VAL A 38 -15.20 -23.01 -16.33
CA VAL A 38 -14.47 -23.71 -15.27
C VAL A 38 -14.62 -23.00 -13.93
N LEU A 39 -14.53 -21.67 -13.90
CA LEU A 39 -14.69 -20.88 -12.67
C LEU A 39 -16.12 -20.96 -12.12
N ILE A 40 -17.13 -21.01 -12.99
CA ILE A 40 -18.53 -21.18 -12.59
C ILE A 40 -18.77 -22.58 -12.02
N LYS A 41 -18.34 -23.64 -12.72
CA LYS A 41 -18.44 -25.03 -12.22
C LYS A 41 -17.66 -25.25 -10.93
N GLY A 42 -16.61 -24.46 -10.72
CA GLY A 42 -15.79 -24.44 -9.52
C GLY A 42 -16.37 -23.66 -8.34
N ASP A 43 -17.56 -23.08 -8.47
CA ASP A 43 -18.19 -22.22 -7.44
C ASP A 43 -17.30 -21.01 -7.06
N ILE A 44 -16.53 -20.50 -8.03
CA ILE A 44 -15.70 -19.30 -7.88
C ILE A 44 -16.46 -18.07 -8.40
N MET A 45 -17.17 -18.23 -9.52
CA MET A 45 -17.98 -17.19 -10.17
C MET A 45 -19.46 -17.57 -10.15
N PRO A 46 -20.39 -16.59 -10.11
CA PRO A 46 -21.81 -16.87 -10.06
C PRO A 46 -22.33 -17.50 -11.36
N GLU A 47 -23.28 -18.42 -11.24
CA GLU A 47 -23.94 -19.10 -12.37
C GLU A 47 -24.75 -18.14 -13.27
N GLU A 48 -25.14 -16.98 -12.75
CA GLU A 48 -25.95 -15.97 -13.48
C GLU A 48 -25.29 -15.51 -14.80
N LEU A 49 -23.97 -15.64 -14.93
CA LEU A 49 -23.22 -15.35 -16.16
C LEU A 49 -23.44 -16.35 -17.32
N LEU A 50 -23.98 -17.54 -17.04
CA LEU A 50 -24.31 -18.54 -18.08
C LEU A 50 -25.52 -18.11 -18.92
N ILE A 51 -26.39 -17.26 -18.36
CA ILE A 51 -27.69 -16.90 -18.93
C ILE A 51 -27.56 -15.70 -19.88
N ASP A 52 -26.64 -14.78 -19.60
CA ASP A 52 -26.46 -13.55 -20.38
C ASP A 52 -25.23 -13.66 -21.31
N ARG A 53 -25.40 -14.33 -22.45
CA ARG A 53 -24.38 -14.44 -23.51
C ARG A 53 -24.26 -13.17 -24.37
N CYS A 54 -24.97 -12.09 -24.03
CA CYS A 54 -25.11 -10.91 -24.88
C CYS A 54 -24.05 -9.82 -24.61
N HIS A 55 -23.30 -9.93 -23.51
CA HIS A 55 -22.21 -9.02 -23.19
C HIS A 55 -20.85 -9.63 -23.55
N ASP A 56 -20.18 -9.02 -24.52
CA ASP A 56 -18.93 -9.46 -25.15
C ASP A 56 -17.72 -9.58 -24.20
N ASP A 57 -17.86 -9.35 -22.89
CA ASP A 57 -16.73 -9.32 -21.95
C ASP A 57 -16.86 -10.19 -20.68
N ARG A 58 -17.98 -10.89 -20.45
CA ARG A 58 -18.20 -11.78 -19.27
C ARG A 58 -17.88 -11.11 -17.90
N GLU A 59 -18.07 -9.81 -17.81
CA GLU A 59 -17.79 -9.00 -16.62
C GLU A 59 -18.83 -9.25 -15.53
N LEU A 60 -18.42 -9.17 -14.25
CA LEU A 60 -19.37 -9.13 -13.15
C LEU A 60 -19.63 -7.70 -12.72
N SER A 61 -20.92 -7.35 -12.66
CA SER A 61 -21.38 -6.02 -12.27
C SER A 61 -22.35 -6.09 -11.09
N ALA A 62 -22.30 -5.09 -10.22
CA ALA A 62 -23.30 -4.85 -9.20
C ALA A 62 -24.08 -3.57 -9.55
N HIS A 63 -25.38 -3.52 -9.21
CA HIS A 63 -26.18 -2.33 -9.47
C HIS A 63 -26.07 -1.36 -8.29
N VAL A 64 -25.43 -0.20 -8.52
CA VAL A 64 -25.29 0.89 -7.56
C VAL A 64 -26.06 2.09 -8.09
N PHE A 65 -26.96 2.66 -7.29
CA PHE A 65 -27.85 3.76 -7.72
C PHE A 65 -28.59 3.50 -9.05
N GLY A 66 -28.95 2.23 -9.32
CA GLY A 66 -29.65 1.83 -10.54
C GLY A 66 -28.77 1.75 -11.79
N ARG A 67 -27.45 1.83 -11.66
CA ARG A 67 -26.48 1.66 -12.76
C ARG A 67 -25.52 0.50 -12.47
N PRO A 68 -25.09 -0.27 -13.48
CA PRO A 68 -24.12 -1.33 -13.29
C PRO A 68 -22.72 -0.74 -13.01
N VAL A 69 -22.02 -1.33 -12.06
CA VAL A 69 -20.61 -1.05 -11.73
C VAL A 69 -19.86 -2.38 -11.76
N VAL A 70 -18.84 -2.48 -12.61
CA VAL A 70 -18.04 -3.70 -12.75
C VAL A 70 -17.07 -3.86 -11.58
N TYR A 71 -17.05 -5.07 -11.03
CA TYR A 71 -16.17 -5.47 -9.94
C TYR A 71 -15.29 -6.68 -10.28
N TYR A 72 -15.54 -7.35 -11.41
CA TYR A 72 -14.65 -8.37 -11.97
C TYR A 72 -14.60 -8.27 -13.49
N MET A 73 -13.39 -8.27 -14.05
CA MET A 73 -13.16 -8.13 -15.47
C MET A 73 -12.16 -9.18 -15.97
N PRO A 74 -12.62 -10.21 -16.72
CA PRO A 74 -11.73 -11.14 -17.38
C PRO A 74 -11.25 -10.58 -18.73
N LYS A 75 -9.95 -10.60 -18.98
CA LYS A 75 -9.36 -10.28 -20.30
C LYS A 75 -8.41 -11.40 -20.73
N VAL A 76 -8.56 -11.88 -21.96
CA VAL A 76 -7.82 -13.02 -22.52
C VAL A 76 -7.09 -12.58 -23.77
N ARG A 77 -5.81 -12.96 -23.91
CA ARG A 77 -5.07 -12.84 -25.17
C ARG A 77 -4.19 -14.05 -25.47
N HIS A 78 -4.26 -14.52 -26.71
CA HIS A 78 -3.55 -15.72 -27.16
C HIS A 78 -2.13 -15.43 -27.68
N LYS A 79 -1.83 -14.20 -28.12
CA LYS A 79 -0.53 -13.81 -28.70
C LYS A 79 0.07 -12.58 -28.02
N LEU A 80 1.33 -12.69 -27.61
CA LEU A 80 2.13 -11.59 -27.00
C LEU A 80 2.41 -10.41 -27.94
N ILE A 81 2.08 -10.48 -29.25
CA ILE A 81 2.74 -9.65 -30.29
C ILE A 81 1.78 -8.81 -31.14
N THR A 82 0.45 -8.98 -31.08
CA THR A 82 -0.46 -8.41 -32.10
C THR A 82 -0.98 -7.00 -31.80
N SER A 83 -0.70 -6.41 -30.64
CA SER A 83 -1.24 -5.10 -30.25
C SER A 83 -0.16 -4.12 -29.82
N TYR A 84 -0.32 -2.84 -30.17
CA TYR A 84 0.54 -1.73 -29.70
C TYR A 84 0.44 -1.44 -28.19
N SER A 85 -0.52 -2.02 -27.46
CA SER A 85 -0.67 -1.86 -26.01
C SER A 85 -0.84 -3.20 -25.28
N GLY A 86 -0.21 -3.35 -24.12
CA GLY A 86 -0.23 -4.59 -23.32
C GLY A 86 -1.62 -4.89 -22.73
N LEU A 87 -1.93 -6.16 -22.50
CA LEU A 87 -3.20 -6.63 -21.92
C LEU A 87 -3.54 -5.93 -20.60
N TYR A 88 -2.51 -5.67 -19.79
CA TYR A 88 -2.64 -4.93 -18.53
C TYR A 88 -3.13 -3.49 -18.74
N GLU A 89 -2.55 -2.77 -19.71
CA GLU A 89 -2.96 -1.38 -20.00
C GLU A 89 -4.38 -1.32 -20.53
N GLU A 90 -4.79 -2.28 -21.36
CA GLU A 90 -6.15 -2.36 -21.89
C GLU A 90 -7.16 -2.59 -20.76
N ALA A 91 -6.89 -3.53 -19.86
CA ALA A 91 -7.76 -3.78 -18.70
C ALA A 91 -7.86 -2.55 -17.79
N VAL A 92 -6.75 -1.84 -17.56
CA VAL A 92 -6.74 -0.58 -16.79
C VAL A 92 -7.59 0.49 -17.47
N ARG A 93 -7.46 0.66 -18.81
CA ARG A 93 -8.25 1.65 -19.57
C ARG A 93 -9.73 1.30 -19.57
N SER A 94 -10.09 0.04 -19.76
CA SER A 94 -11.47 -0.43 -19.73
C SER A 94 -12.11 -0.18 -18.36
N TYR A 95 -11.43 -0.58 -17.28
CA TYR A 95 -11.86 -0.28 -15.91
C TYR A 95 -12.06 1.22 -15.67
N LEU A 96 -11.09 2.05 -16.05
CA LEU A 96 -11.19 3.50 -15.88
C LEU A 96 -12.37 4.09 -16.66
N GLY A 97 -12.57 3.68 -17.92
CA GLY A 97 -13.69 4.14 -18.74
C GLY A 97 -15.03 3.89 -18.06
N GLN A 98 -15.23 2.67 -17.54
CA GLN A 98 -16.48 2.31 -16.87
C GLN A 98 -16.72 3.08 -15.56
N VAL A 99 -15.66 3.31 -14.77
CA VAL A 99 -15.79 4.12 -13.54
C VAL A 99 -16.11 5.57 -13.86
N LEU A 100 -15.46 6.16 -14.88
CA LEU A 100 -15.75 7.53 -15.30
C LEU A 100 -17.19 7.66 -15.83
N ASP A 101 -17.64 6.73 -16.67
CA ASP A 101 -19.02 6.71 -17.17
C ASP A 101 -20.03 6.65 -16.02
N PHE A 102 -19.75 5.87 -14.96
CA PHE A 102 -20.58 5.83 -13.76
C PHE A 102 -20.56 7.16 -12.98
N VAL A 103 -19.38 7.72 -12.73
CA VAL A 103 -19.21 8.97 -11.95
C VAL A 103 -19.85 10.15 -12.66
N ASP A 104 -19.62 10.30 -13.97
CA ASP A 104 -20.18 11.39 -14.78
C ASP A 104 -21.71 11.29 -14.88
N SER A 105 -22.25 10.08 -14.84
CA SER A 105 -23.69 9.83 -14.99
C SER A 105 -24.47 9.78 -13.68
N CYS A 106 -23.80 9.86 -12.53
CA CYS A 106 -24.40 9.80 -11.20
C CYS A 106 -24.07 11.05 -10.38
N THR A 107 -24.99 12.01 -10.32
CA THR A 107 -24.83 13.25 -9.54
C THR A 107 -24.57 13.01 -8.06
N ARG A 108 -25.15 11.94 -7.47
CA ARG A 108 -24.88 11.52 -6.07
C ARG A 108 -23.49 10.90 -5.88
N ALA A 109 -22.96 10.25 -6.92
CA ALA A 109 -21.58 9.78 -6.92
C ALA A 109 -20.57 10.93 -7.01
N SER A 110 -20.97 12.18 -7.29
CA SER A 110 -20.06 13.33 -7.18
C SER A 110 -19.86 13.81 -5.72
N GLU A 111 -20.86 13.60 -4.85
CA GLU A 111 -20.77 13.87 -3.41
C GLU A 111 -20.17 12.68 -2.63
N GLU A 112 -20.46 11.45 -3.07
CA GLU A 112 -19.97 10.17 -2.53
C GLU A 112 -18.74 9.61 -3.30
N GLY A 113 -18.22 10.38 -4.28
CA GLY A 113 -17.18 10.03 -5.27
C GLY A 113 -15.78 9.78 -4.73
N ARG A 114 -15.68 9.64 -3.42
CA ARG A 114 -14.48 9.17 -2.73
C ARG A 114 -14.56 7.69 -2.37
N SER A 115 -15.51 6.96 -2.92
CA SER A 115 -15.59 5.52 -2.79
C SER A 115 -14.68 4.83 -3.81
N GLY A 116 -13.90 3.85 -3.38
CA GLY A 116 -12.76 3.36 -4.15
C GLY A 116 -13.08 2.58 -5.44
N PHE A 117 -14.33 2.29 -5.75
CA PHE A 117 -14.75 1.37 -6.82
C PHE A 117 -13.83 0.15 -7.04
N PRO A 118 -13.53 -0.65 -5.99
CA PRO A 118 -12.62 -1.78 -6.12
C PRO A 118 -13.10 -2.81 -7.16
N ALA A 119 -12.17 -3.29 -8.00
CA ALA A 119 -12.43 -4.34 -8.99
C ALA A 119 -11.27 -5.33 -9.06
N ILE A 120 -11.56 -6.57 -9.43
CA ILE A 120 -10.56 -7.61 -9.71
C ILE A 120 -10.42 -7.75 -11.22
N LEU A 121 -9.19 -7.61 -11.72
CA LEU A 121 -8.86 -7.83 -13.13
C LEU A 121 -8.19 -9.20 -13.26
N ALA A 122 -8.81 -10.10 -14.01
CA ALA A 122 -8.26 -11.43 -14.31
C ALA A 122 -7.72 -11.44 -15.75
N LEU A 123 -6.41 -11.50 -15.88
CA LEU A 123 -5.70 -11.38 -17.15
C LEU A 123 -5.10 -12.73 -17.53
N HIS A 124 -5.60 -13.34 -18.60
CA HIS A 124 -5.04 -14.57 -19.16
C HIS A 124 -4.17 -14.24 -20.37
N PHE A 125 -2.89 -14.58 -20.32
CA PHE A 125 -1.97 -14.39 -21.44
C PHE A 125 -1.01 -15.58 -21.57
N GLY A 126 -1.03 -16.22 -22.74
CA GLY A 126 -0.26 -17.45 -22.95
C GLY A 126 -0.58 -18.50 -21.87
N PRO A 127 0.43 -19.12 -21.23
CA PRO A 127 0.21 -20.11 -20.18
C PRO A 127 0.01 -19.50 -18.78
N TYR A 128 -0.26 -18.20 -18.65
CA TYR A 128 -0.32 -17.53 -17.35
C TYR A 128 -1.69 -16.92 -17.06
N LEU A 129 -2.17 -17.11 -15.83
CA LEU A 129 -3.27 -16.35 -15.26
C LEU A 129 -2.72 -15.33 -14.26
N THR A 130 -3.03 -14.07 -14.49
CA THR A 130 -2.65 -12.95 -13.64
C THR A 130 -3.88 -12.35 -13.00
N ILE A 131 -3.80 -12.09 -11.69
CA ILE A 131 -4.83 -11.39 -10.92
C ILE A 131 -4.27 -10.05 -10.48
N ALA A 132 -4.97 -8.98 -10.82
CA ALA A 132 -4.71 -7.63 -10.34
C ALA A 132 -5.95 -7.07 -9.62
N ALA A 133 -5.74 -6.13 -8.70
CA ALA A 133 -6.81 -5.35 -8.09
C ALA A 133 -6.72 -3.90 -8.57
N ALA A 134 -7.85 -3.33 -8.96
CA ALA A 134 -8.00 -1.95 -9.36
C ALA A 134 -8.81 -1.19 -8.30
N MET A 135 -8.45 0.07 -8.07
CA MET A 135 -9.16 1.00 -7.19
C MET A 135 -9.09 2.41 -7.79
N TYR A 136 -10.23 3.09 -7.83
CA TYR A 136 -10.37 4.47 -8.26
C TYR A 136 -10.34 5.39 -7.03
N THR A 137 -9.32 6.24 -6.96
CA THR A 137 -9.18 7.26 -5.91
C THR A 137 -9.21 8.65 -6.58
N ASN A 138 -8.28 9.54 -6.24
CA ASN A 138 -7.94 10.69 -7.11
C ASN A 138 -7.16 10.27 -8.37
N LYS A 139 -6.64 9.05 -8.40
CA LYS A 139 -6.02 8.38 -9.53
C LYS A 139 -6.42 6.92 -9.55
N VAL A 140 -6.28 6.28 -10.71
CA VAL A 140 -6.41 4.83 -10.80
C VAL A 140 -5.15 4.18 -10.23
N ILE A 141 -5.36 3.28 -9.29
CA ILE A 141 -4.33 2.40 -8.74
C ILE A 141 -4.69 1.00 -9.21
N VAL A 142 -3.79 0.36 -9.95
CA VAL A 142 -3.90 -1.07 -10.26
C VAL A 142 -2.65 -1.75 -9.76
N GLU A 143 -2.82 -2.77 -8.95
CA GLU A 143 -1.74 -3.54 -8.35
C GLU A 143 -1.86 -5.01 -8.75
N HIS A 144 -0.74 -5.57 -9.20
CA HIS A 144 -0.64 -6.98 -9.56
C HIS A 144 -0.50 -7.83 -8.29
N LEU A 145 -1.46 -8.71 -8.03
CA LEU A 145 -1.53 -9.50 -6.80
C LEU A 145 -0.93 -10.89 -6.97
N ALA A 146 -1.13 -11.53 -8.13
CA ALA A 146 -0.62 -12.87 -8.39
C ALA A 146 -0.45 -13.12 -9.89
N CYS A 147 0.58 -13.89 -10.26
CA CYS A 147 0.72 -14.49 -11.58
C CYS A 147 1.02 -15.98 -11.38
N ILE A 148 0.17 -16.84 -11.93
CA ILE A 148 0.29 -18.30 -11.81
C ILE A 148 0.40 -18.91 -13.20
N PRO A 149 1.32 -19.86 -13.41
CA PRO A 149 1.30 -20.67 -14.61
C PRO A 149 0.13 -21.65 -14.55
N LEU A 150 -0.55 -21.78 -15.68
CA LEU A 150 -1.59 -22.76 -15.95
C LEU A 150 -1.04 -23.96 -16.73
N GLU A 151 0.15 -23.85 -17.30
CA GLU A 151 0.91 -24.98 -17.84
C GLU A 151 2.16 -25.19 -16.99
N MET A 152 2.07 -26.13 -16.06
CA MET A 152 3.20 -26.52 -15.20
C MET A 152 3.35 -28.03 -15.14
N HIS A 153 4.58 -28.48 -14.87
CA HIS A 153 4.83 -29.89 -14.61
C HIS A 153 4.26 -30.29 -13.25
N TYR A 154 3.67 -31.49 -13.14
CA TYR A 154 2.99 -31.95 -11.91
C TYR A 154 3.91 -32.06 -10.68
N THR A 155 5.23 -32.03 -10.87
CA THR A 155 6.21 -32.02 -9.77
C THR A 155 6.48 -30.61 -9.21
N ASN A 156 6.02 -29.54 -9.88
CA ASN A 156 6.18 -28.18 -9.39
C ASN A 156 5.10 -27.85 -8.35
N LEU A 157 5.28 -28.39 -7.15
CA LEU A 157 4.31 -28.24 -6.06
C LEU A 157 4.11 -26.78 -5.63
N ALA A 158 5.12 -25.93 -5.77
CA ALA A 158 5.03 -24.52 -5.38
C ALA A 158 4.06 -23.74 -6.27
N GLU A 159 4.12 -23.94 -7.59
CA GLU A 159 3.20 -23.33 -8.56
C GLU A 159 1.79 -23.87 -8.42
N ILE A 160 1.65 -25.19 -8.23
CA ILE A 160 0.35 -25.83 -7.99
C ILE A 160 -0.32 -25.20 -6.76
N GLN A 161 0.40 -25.14 -5.64
CA GLN A 161 -0.12 -24.56 -4.41
C GLN A 161 -0.40 -23.05 -4.54
N ALA A 162 0.36 -22.32 -5.37
CA ALA A 162 0.07 -20.92 -5.65
C ALA A 162 -1.26 -20.76 -6.39
N GLY A 163 -1.52 -21.57 -7.41
CA GLY A 163 -2.79 -21.56 -8.13
C GLY A 163 -3.99 -21.93 -7.27
N GLU A 164 -3.85 -22.96 -6.43
CA GLU A 164 -4.88 -23.34 -5.45
C GLU A 164 -5.22 -22.19 -4.48
N ARG A 165 -4.22 -21.43 -4.02
CA ARG A 165 -4.42 -20.26 -3.15
C ARG A 165 -5.09 -19.11 -3.88
N VAL A 166 -4.76 -18.88 -5.15
CA VAL A 166 -5.40 -17.83 -5.96
C VAL A 166 -6.90 -18.10 -6.11
N LEU A 167 -7.29 -19.34 -6.43
CA LEU A 167 -8.72 -19.68 -6.53
C LEU A 167 -9.45 -19.57 -5.18
N ALA A 168 -8.82 -20.04 -4.11
CA ALA A 168 -9.39 -19.88 -2.76
C ALA A 168 -9.58 -18.41 -2.38
N ALA A 169 -8.66 -17.53 -2.79
CA ALA A 169 -8.78 -16.10 -2.59
C ALA A 169 -9.91 -15.49 -3.43
N LEU A 170 -10.03 -15.85 -4.72
CA LEU A 170 -11.11 -15.38 -5.60
C LEU A 170 -12.49 -15.80 -5.08
N ARG A 171 -12.64 -17.04 -4.63
CA ARG A 171 -13.89 -17.56 -4.03
C ARG A 171 -14.38 -16.72 -2.86
N VAL A 172 -13.46 -16.17 -2.06
CA VAL A 172 -13.81 -15.32 -0.91
C VAL A 172 -13.96 -13.86 -1.32
N ALA A 173 -13.09 -13.37 -2.20
CA ALA A 173 -13.03 -11.96 -2.57
C ALA A 173 -14.21 -11.52 -3.45
N LEU A 174 -14.63 -12.35 -4.42
CA LEU A 174 -15.69 -11.97 -5.36
C LEU A 174 -17.05 -11.77 -4.67
N PRO A 175 -17.55 -12.69 -3.81
CA PRO A 175 -18.79 -12.46 -3.07
C PRO A 175 -18.67 -11.28 -2.11
N ALA A 176 -17.55 -11.15 -1.39
CA ALA A 176 -17.34 -10.04 -0.45
C ALA A 176 -17.35 -8.67 -1.16
N LEU A 177 -16.81 -8.62 -2.37
CA LEU A 177 -16.80 -7.42 -3.21
C LEU A 177 -18.20 -7.11 -3.75
N ARG A 178 -18.94 -8.12 -4.22
CA ARG A 178 -20.36 -7.98 -4.61
C ARG A 178 -21.20 -7.43 -3.46
N ASP A 179 -21.07 -8.04 -2.27
CA ASP A 179 -21.80 -7.62 -1.07
C ASP A 179 -21.46 -6.18 -0.67
N GLN A 180 -20.19 -5.78 -0.82
CA GLN A 180 -19.78 -4.40 -0.58
C GLN A 180 -20.52 -3.41 -1.48
N TYR A 181 -20.69 -3.71 -2.77
CA TYR A 181 -21.44 -2.86 -3.69
C TYR A 181 -22.96 -2.88 -3.45
N LEU A 182 -23.52 -4.01 -3.00
CA LEU A 182 -24.95 -4.10 -2.68
C LEU A 182 -25.34 -3.25 -1.46
N HIS A 183 -24.43 -3.07 -0.50
CA HIS A 183 -24.65 -2.29 0.72
C HIS A 183 -24.02 -0.88 0.64
N PHE A 184 -23.75 -0.41 -0.58
CA PHE A 184 -23.24 0.91 -0.91
C PHE A 184 -24.42 1.90 -0.91
N PRO A 185 -24.84 2.42 0.26
CA PRO A 185 -24.09 3.48 0.95
C PRO A 185 -23.97 3.32 2.48
N ASP A 186 -24.54 2.27 3.07
CA ASP A 186 -24.59 2.08 4.54
C ASP A 186 -23.22 1.81 5.17
N ASN A 187 -22.25 1.45 4.33
CA ASN A 187 -20.87 1.22 4.72
C ASN A 187 -20.14 2.57 4.93
N ALA A 188 -20.14 3.07 6.17
CA ALA A 188 -19.29 4.19 6.64
C ALA A 188 -17.79 3.83 6.63
N ARG A 189 -17.27 3.40 5.47
CA ARG A 189 -15.85 3.10 5.30
C ARG A 189 -15.04 4.38 5.14
N PRO A 190 -13.75 4.35 5.50
CA PRO A 190 -12.85 5.45 5.19
C PRO A 190 -12.93 5.77 3.70
N ARG A 191 -12.83 7.05 3.39
CA ARG A 191 -12.68 7.54 2.02
C ARG A 191 -11.54 6.77 1.33
N ALA A 192 -11.59 6.62 0.01
CA ALA A 192 -10.61 5.84 -0.75
C ALA A 192 -9.17 6.38 -0.67
N ASP A 193 -8.99 7.61 -0.20
CA ASP A 193 -7.69 8.19 0.10
C ASP A 193 -7.13 7.80 1.49
N PHE A 194 -7.90 7.10 2.33
CA PHE A 194 -7.50 6.60 3.63
C PHE A 194 -7.36 5.08 3.65
N ALA A 195 -6.52 4.56 4.55
CA ALA A 195 -6.42 3.12 4.75
C ALA A 195 -7.70 2.58 5.42
N PHE A 196 -8.07 1.35 5.10
CA PHE A 196 -9.29 0.72 5.62
C PHE A 196 -9.23 0.40 7.13
N HIS A 197 -8.04 0.39 7.72
CA HIS A 197 -7.83 0.08 9.14
C HIS A 197 -7.96 1.35 9.98
N ASP A 198 -8.79 1.34 11.02
CA ASP A 198 -9.23 2.53 11.75
C ASP A 198 -9.07 2.40 13.29
N TYR A 199 -8.25 1.47 13.73
CA TYR A 199 -7.90 1.30 15.14
C TYR A 199 -6.46 0.84 15.29
N TYR A 200 -5.90 0.98 16.50
CA TYR A 200 -4.67 0.32 16.90
C TYR A 200 -4.85 -0.42 18.22
N GLU A 201 -3.99 -1.41 18.45
CA GLU A 201 -3.86 -2.13 19.71
C GLU A 201 -2.63 -1.60 20.45
N ASP A 202 -2.81 -1.15 21.69
CA ASP A 202 -1.71 -0.73 22.56
C ASP A 202 -0.92 -1.93 23.12
N GLU A 203 0.11 -1.66 23.91
CA GLU A 203 0.96 -2.71 24.51
C GLU A 203 0.18 -3.67 25.45
N ASN A 204 -0.99 -3.27 25.94
CA ASN A 204 -1.88 -4.10 26.75
C ASN A 204 -2.93 -4.86 25.91
N GLY A 205 -2.88 -4.73 24.58
CA GLY A 205 -3.86 -5.30 23.65
C GLY A 205 -5.21 -4.58 23.65
N ARG A 206 -5.31 -3.37 24.23
CA ARG A 206 -6.55 -2.58 24.19
C ARG A 206 -6.65 -1.88 22.85
N ARG A 207 -7.84 -1.96 22.24
CA ARG A 207 -8.16 -1.27 20.98
C ARG A 207 -8.52 0.19 21.21
N HIS A 208 -7.91 1.06 20.40
CA HIS A 208 -8.17 2.49 20.32
C HIS A 208 -8.59 2.81 18.89
N TYR A 209 -9.85 3.20 18.72
CA TYR A 209 -10.41 3.55 17.41
C TYR A 209 -10.12 5.03 17.10
N PHE A 210 -9.84 5.34 15.85
CA PHE A 210 -9.53 6.69 15.39
C PHE A 210 -10.29 7.04 14.11
N ILE A 211 -10.35 8.33 13.82
CA ILE A 211 -10.95 8.88 12.61
C ILE A 211 -9.87 9.63 11.84
N TYR A 212 -9.79 9.37 10.54
CA TYR A 212 -8.87 10.03 9.62
C TYR A 212 -9.26 11.49 9.37
N GLU A 213 -8.31 12.41 9.55
CA GLU A 213 -8.49 13.84 9.26
C GLU A 213 -7.86 14.22 7.92
N GLU A 214 -6.59 13.88 7.76
CA GLU A 214 -5.75 14.38 6.66
C GLU A 214 -4.75 13.32 6.20
N VAL A 215 -4.46 13.34 4.89
CA VAL A 215 -3.37 12.58 4.29
C VAL A 215 -2.19 13.53 4.09
N ILE A 216 -1.01 13.17 4.60
CA ILE A 216 0.21 13.91 4.25
C ILE A 216 0.60 13.53 2.81
N HIS A 217 0.47 14.49 1.89
CA HIS A 217 0.69 14.28 0.46
C HIS A 217 2.01 13.56 0.14
N GLY A 218 1.93 12.56 -0.74
CA GLY A 218 3.11 11.80 -1.20
C GLY A 218 3.62 10.75 -0.21
N LYS A 219 3.05 10.65 1.00
CA LYS A 219 3.41 9.66 2.01
C LYS A 219 2.17 8.87 2.44
N ARG A 220 2.35 7.62 2.88
CA ARG A 220 1.29 6.80 3.53
C ARG A 220 1.18 7.14 5.01
N ILE A 221 1.09 8.44 5.31
CA ILE A 221 1.05 8.99 6.66
C ILE A 221 -0.24 9.81 6.78
N PHE A 222 -0.95 9.57 7.87
CA PHE A 222 -2.28 10.10 8.09
C PHE A 222 -2.34 10.77 9.44
N ARG A 223 -2.90 11.98 9.49
CA ARG A 223 -3.29 12.61 10.75
C ARG A 223 -4.65 12.08 11.17
N VAL A 224 -4.77 11.64 12.41
CA VAL A 224 -6.00 11.04 12.95
C VAL A 224 -6.29 11.62 14.32
N HIS A 225 -7.55 11.60 14.75
CA HIS A 225 -7.93 11.82 16.15
C HIS A 225 -8.59 10.57 16.74
N LEU A 226 -8.44 10.36 18.04
CA LEU A 226 -9.10 9.26 18.72
C LEU A 226 -10.62 9.49 18.77
N LYS A 227 -11.39 8.42 18.57
CA LYS A 227 -12.86 8.49 18.58
C LYS A 227 -13.40 8.81 19.97
N ASP A 228 -12.73 8.37 21.03
CA ASP A 228 -13.08 8.60 22.43
C ASP A 228 -12.43 9.86 23.03
N ASP A 229 -11.38 10.39 22.40
CA ASP A 229 -10.76 11.68 22.73
C ASP A 229 -10.40 12.48 21.47
N PRO A 230 -11.35 13.26 20.92
CA PRO A 230 -11.13 14.04 19.70
C PRO A 230 -10.04 15.12 19.80
N LYS A 231 -9.60 15.46 21.02
CA LYS A 231 -8.49 16.42 21.20
C LYS A 231 -7.13 15.76 21.06
N ARG A 232 -7.06 14.43 21.20
CA ARG A 232 -5.83 13.67 21.05
C ARG A 232 -5.64 13.29 19.59
N THR A 233 -4.76 14.03 18.92
CA THR A 233 -4.34 13.75 17.55
C THR A 233 -3.06 12.93 17.51
N LEU A 234 -2.93 12.10 16.49
CA LEU A 234 -1.83 11.17 16.28
C LEU A 234 -1.47 11.12 14.80
N PHE A 235 -0.25 10.68 14.50
CA PHE A 235 0.12 10.26 13.15
C PHE A 235 0.11 8.74 13.04
N VAL A 236 -0.55 8.24 12.00
CA VAL A 236 -0.57 6.83 11.62
C VAL A 236 0.16 6.68 10.29
N LYS A 237 1.20 5.86 10.26
CA LYS A 237 1.97 5.53 9.06
C LYS A 237 1.79 4.06 8.71
N PHE A 238 1.65 3.76 7.43
CA PHE A 238 1.66 2.38 6.92
C PHE A 238 2.90 2.13 6.07
N ASN A 239 3.68 1.11 6.41
CA ASN A 239 4.86 0.73 5.66
C ASN A 239 5.16 -0.78 5.70
N LEU A 240 5.83 -1.30 4.68
CA LEU A 240 6.27 -2.70 4.61
C LEU A 240 7.54 -2.96 5.44
N ARG A 241 8.31 -1.90 5.73
CA ARG A 241 9.54 -1.96 6.51
C ARG A 241 9.54 -0.82 7.51
N TYR A 242 9.92 -1.14 8.75
CA TYR A 242 10.03 -0.18 9.83
C TYR A 242 10.82 -0.79 10.98
N SER A 243 11.65 0.00 11.65
CA SER A 243 12.36 -0.46 12.86
C SER A 243 11.73 0.11 14.12
N GLU A 244 10.83 -0.69 14.71
CA GLU A 244 10.26 -0.39 16.04
C GLU A 244 11.36 -0.19 17.09
N ALA A 245 12.38 -1.07 17.09
CA ALA A 245 13.46 -1.02 18.07
C ALA A 245 14.30 0.26 17.96
N ALA A 246 14.65 0.69 16.73
CA ALA A 246 15.40 1.92 16.53
C ALA A 246 14.57 3.16 16.90
N HIS A 247 13.28 3.19 16.53
CA HIS A 247 12.40 4.30 16.88
C HIS A 247 12.23 4.41 18.41
N ARG A 248 11.96 3.31 19.11
CA ARG A 248 11.88 3.31 20.59
C ARG A 248 13.19 3.75 21.23
N ALA A 249 14.32 3.22 20.77
CA ALA A 249 15.65 3.61 21.25
C ALA A 249 15.96 5.10 21.03
N ALA A 250 15.48 5.68 19.93
CA ALA A 250 15.62 7.11 19.65
C ALA A 250 14.66 7.96 20.48
N SER A 251 13.43 7.50 20.71
CA SER A 251 12.46 8.18 21.58
C SER A 251 13.00 8.30 23.01
N ASP A 252 13.60 7.23 23.55
CA ASP A 252 14.29 7.22 24.84
C ASP A 252 15.47 8.22 24.93
N LEU A 253 16.03 8.63 23.79
CA LEU A 253 17.09 9.64 23.69
C LEU A 253 16.54 11.06 23.47
N ASN A 254 15.22 11.23 23.49
CA ASN A 254 14.52 12.44 23.04
C ASN A 254 14.94 12.85 21.61
N LEU A 255 15.24 11.88 20.75
CA LEU A 255 15.59 12.07 19.34
C LEU A 255 14.40 11.79 18.42
N ALA A 256 13.33 11.14 18.89
CA ALA A 256 12.14 10.85 18.08
C ALA A 256 10.85 11.13 18.86
N PRO A 257 9.73 11.45 18.19
CA PRO A 257 8.41 11.46 18.81
C PRO A 257 8.10 10.12 19.47
N ALA A 258 7.27 10.11 20.52
CA ALA A 258 6.93 8.83 21.16
C ALA A 258 6.16 7.91 20.20
N LEU A 259 6.54 6.64 20.21
CA LEU A 259 5.84 5.59 19.50
C LEU A 259 4.69 5.09 20.38
N CYS A 260 3.44 5.38 20.01
CA CYS A 260 2.25 4.97 20.75
C CYS A 260 1.92 3.49 20.53
N ALA A 261 2.05 3.00 19.29
CA ALA A 261 1.81 1.60 18.96
C ALA A 261 2.52 1.16 17.69
N PHE A 262 2.84 -0.13 17.63
CA PHE A 262 3.35 -0.81 16.45
C PHE A 262 2.53 -2.08 16.23
N ASN A 263 1.76 -2.13 15.15
CA ASN A 263 0.88 -3.26 14.87
C ASN A 263 1.16 -3.83 13.49
N LYS A 264 1.07 -5.16 13.38
CA LYS A 264 1.14 -5.85 12.09
C LYS A 264 -0.26 -5.98 11.50
N VAL A 265 -0.49 -5.35 10.36
CA VAL A 265 -1.74 -5.35 9.60
C VAL A 265 -1.47 -6.05 8.27
N PHE A 266 -1.77 -7.36 8.19
CA PHE A 266 -1.36 -8.23 7.09
C PHE A 266 0.18 -8.21 6.90
N ASP A 267 0.66 -7.87 5.71
CA ASP A 267 2.09 -7.74 5.41
C ASP A 267 2.64 -6.33 5.67
N TRP A 268 1.81 -5.43 6.22
CA TRP A 268 2.15 -4.06 6.54
C TRP A 268 2.35 -3.88 8.03
N TYR A 269 3.19 -2.92 8.37
CA TYR A 269 3.26 -2.33 9.70
C TYR A 269 2.43 -1.06 9.72
N MET A 270 1.61 -0.95 10.75
CA MET A 270 0.97 0.29 11.16
C MET A 270 1.74 0.86 12.35
N ILE A 271 2.24 2.07 12.17
CA ILE A 271 3.05 2.80 13.13
C ILE A 271 2.23 3.99 13.61
N VAL A 272 1.93 4.02 14.90
CA VAL A 272 1.16 5.10 15.54
C VAL A 272 2.09 5.89 16.42
N MET A 273 2.26 7.19 16.15
CA MET A 273 3.17 8.07 16.88
C MET A 273 2.48 9.40 17.25
N GLU A 274 3.08 10.12 18.18
CA GLU A 274 2.58 11.43 18.62
C GLU A 274 2.56 12.45 17.47
N ASP A 275 1.53 13.30 17.50
CA ASP A 275 1.41 14.44 16.60
C ASP A 275 2.21 15.64 17.14
N MET A 276 3.36 15.91 16.52
CA MET A 276 4.24 17.03 16.89
C MET A 276 3.99 18.31 16.08
N SER A 277 2.98 18.33 15.19
CA SER A 277 2.80 19.39 14.19
C SER A 277 2.48 20.76 14.79
N ALA A 278 1.93 20.82 16.00
CA ALA A 278 1.64 22.09 16.69
C ALA A 278 2.92 22.76 17.25
N GLU A 279 3.95 21.96 17.57
CA GLU A 279 5.16 22.43 18.28
C GLU A 279 6.41 22.43 17.42
N TYR A 280 6.38 21.76 16.26
CA TYR A 280 7.54 21.55 15.41
C TYR A 280 7.23 21.82 13.94
N THR A 281 8.22 22.31 13.21
CA THR A 281 8.24 22.46 11.75
C THR A 281 9.44 21.70 11.19
N THR A 282 9.43 21.33 9.92
CA THR A 282 10.60 20.65 9.34
C THR A 282 11.78 21.62 9.15
N LEU A 283 13.01 21.11 9.22
CA LEU A 283 14.20 21.90 8.92
C LEU A 283 14.19 22.38 7.45
N TRP A 284 13.64 21.57 6.54
CA TRP A 284 13.41 21.96 5.15
C TRP A 284 12.57 23.24 5.04
N GLU A 285 11.42 23.28 5.73
CA GLU A 285 10.56 24.47 5.73
C GLU A 285 11.29 25.70 6.27
N LEU A 286 12.05 25.57 7.36
CA LEU A 286 12.87 26.67 7.88
C LEU A 286 13.89 27.17 6.87
N LYS A 287 14.56 26.27 6.15
CA LYS A 287 15.54 26.60 5.10
C LYS A 287 14.91 27.37 3.94
N CYS A 288 13.67 27.07 3.56
CA CYS A 288 12.98 27.80 2.49
C CYS A 288 12.82 29.30 2.77
N TRP A 289 12.85 29.73 4.03
CA TRP A 289 12.66 31.13 4.43
C TRP A 289 13.95 31.89 4.71
N VAL A 290 15.12 31.24 4.67
CA VAL A 290 16.40 31.84 5.02
C VAL A 290 17.47 31.56 3.96
N SER A 291 18.26 32.57 3.63
CA SER A 291 19.33 32.43 2.62
C SER A 291 20.64 31.86 3.19
N THR A 292 20.82 31.87 4.51
CA THR A 292 22.00 31.34 5.20
C THR A 292 21.61 30.63 6.49
N PRO A 293 22.37 29.62 6.95
CA PRO A 293 22.11 28.95 8.20
C PRO A 293 22.07 29.92 9.40
N THR A 294 21.07 29.73 10.27
CA THR A 294 20.91 30.51 11.50
C THR A 294 21.60 29.80 12.69
N PRO A 295 21.94 30.51 13.78
CA PRO A 295 22.47 29.88 14.99
C PRO A 295 21.57 28.77 15.56
N LYS A 296 20.25 28.90 15.36
CA LYS A 296 19.26 27.86 15.74
C LYS A 296 19.46 26.59 14.91
N MET A 297 19.69 26.72 13.60
CA MET A 297 19.91 25.59 12.70
C MET A 297 21.25 24.89 12.98
N GLU A 298 22.30 25.65 13.28
CA GLU A 298 23.57 25.07 13.74
C GLU A 298 23.43 24.31 15.06
N LYS A 299 22.60 24.82 15.98
CA LYS A 299 22.28 24.13 17.24
C LYS A 299 21.52 22.82 16.98
N VAL A 300 20.52 22.85 16.08
CA VAL A 300 19.79 21.65 15.62
C VAL A 300 20.76 20.62 15.08
N GLN A 301 21.65 21.02 14.16
CA GLN A 301 22.62 20.11 13.56
C GLN A 301 23.52 19.43 14.61
N LYS A 302 24.09 20.22 15.53
CA LYS A 302 24.94 19.69 16.61
C LYS A 302 24.20 18.72 17.51
N GLU A 303 22.94 19.00 17.83
CA GLU A 303 22.11 18.12 18.67
C GLU A 303 21.76 16.81 17.95
N VAL A 304 21.41 16.88 16.66
CA VAL A 304 21.16 15.69 15.82
C VAL A 304 22.41 14.82 15.74
N ILE A 305 23.59 15.40 15.48
CA ILE A 305 24.88 14.69 15.46
C ILE A 305 25.14 13.97 16.79
N ALA A 306 25.00 14.68 17.92
CA ALA A 306 25.27 14.10 19.25
C ALA A 306 24.31 12.95 19.59
N LYS A 307 23.01 13.14 19.31
CA LYS A 307 21.98 12.11 19.59
C LYS A 307 22.08 10.92 18.63
N LEU A 308 22.46 11.13 17.37
CA LEU A 308 22.75 10.04 16.43
C LEU A 308 23.94 9.20 16.91
N GLY A 309 25.01 9.83 17.39
CA GLY A 309 26.12 9.09 18.02
C GLY A 309 25.64 8.23 19.20
N SER A 310 24.77 8.77 20.06
CA SER A 310 24.17 8.01 21.17
C SER A 310 23.26 6.87 20.69
N LEU A 311 22.59 7.02 19.54
CA LEU A 311 21.80 5.98 18.91
C LEU A 311 22.70 4.87 18.33
N HIS A 312 23.81 5.24 17.70
CA HIS A 312 24.81 4.30 17.17
C HIS A 312 25.43 3.46 18.29
N GLU A 313 25.69 4.05 19.46
CA GLU A 313 26.13 3.34 20.67
C GLU A 313 25.10 2.30 21.16
N ARG A 314 23.80 2.56 20.93
CA ARG A 314 22.72 1.58 21.17
C ARG A 314 22.60 0.52 20.07
N GLY A 315 23.46 0.57 19.05
CA GLY A 315 23.54 -0.41 17.99
C GLY A 315 22.54 -0.19 16.85
N PHE A 316 22.01 1.02 16.67
CA PHE A 316 21.06 1.33 15.60
C PHE A 316 21.56 2.46 14.72
N VAL A 317 21.28 2.38 13.42
CA VAL A 317 21.46 3.45 12.41
C VAL A 317 20.10 3.93 11.91
N HIS A 318 20.03 5.14 11.34
CA HIS A 318 18.82 5.73 10.79
C HIS A 318 18.70 5.53 9.27
N GLY A 319 19.75 5.88 8.51
CA GLY A 319 19.86 5.72 7.06
C GLY A 319 19.23 6.81 6.20
N ASP A 320 18.26 7.57 6.69
CA ASP A 320 17.66 8.69 5.93
C ASP A 320 17.69 10.03 6.68
N VAL A 321 18.86 10.40 7.20
CA VAL A 321 19.03 11.70 7.88
C VAL A 321 19.03 12.81 6.82
N ARG A 322 17.99 13.62 6.81
CA ARG A 322 17.84 14.78 5.92
C ARG A 322 16.94 15.82 6.55
N ASP A 323 17.02 17.04 6.07
CA ASP A 323 16.28 18.19 6.61
C ASP A 323 14.74 18.01 6.58
N ALA A 324 14.20 17.33 5.57
CA ALA A 324 12.78 16.97 5.50
C ALA A 324 12.34 15.95 6.58
N ASN A 325 13.29 15.24 7.19
CA ASN A 325 13.07 14.27 8.25
C ASN A 325 13.48 14.79 9.63
N VAL A 326 13.98 16.03 9.72
CA VAL A 326 14.32 16.69 11.00
C VAL A 326 13.22 17.69 11.34
N LEU A 327 12.53 17.45 12.44
CA LEU A 327 11.58 18.37 13.04
C LEU A 327 12.33 19.29 14.01
N VAL A 328 12.15 20.60 13.85
CA VAL A 328 12.75 21.65 14.66
C VAL A 328 11.67 22.32 15.50
N ARG A 329 11.94 22.47 16.80
CA ARG A 329 10.99 23.07 17.73
C ARG A 329 10.71 24.54 17.38
N ASN A 330 9.44 24.91 17.33
CA ASN A 330 8.99 26.28 17.10
C ASN A 330 9.37 27.17 18.29
N GLU A 331 9.57 28.48 18.05
CA GLU A 331 9.98 29.40 19.13
C GLU A 331 8.85 29.72 20.10
N ASP A 332 7.62 29.68 19.61
CA ASP A 332 6.37 29.90 20.34
C ASP A 332 5.75 28.61 20.90
N ALA A 333 6.41 27.46 20.73
CA ALA A 333 5.95 26.19 21.28
C ALA A 333 5.86 26.27 22.82
N PRO A 334 4.71 25.91 23.42
CA PRO A 334 4.55 25.95 24.87
C PRO A 334 5.44 24.93 25.59
N GLY A 335 5.94 25.28 26.77
CA GLY A 335 6.72 24.37 27.63
C GLY A 335 8.16 24.14 27.18
N GLU A 336 8.80 23.10 27.74
CA GLU A 336 10.14 22.64 27.36
C GLU A 336 10.05 21.39 26.48
N GLY A 337 11.01 21.21 25.58
CA GLY A 337 11.08 20.06 24.68
C GLY A 337 12.40 19.99 23.94
N PRO A 338 12.72 18.85 23.29
CA PRO A 338 13.95 18.71 22.52
C PRO A 338 14.01 19.72 21.37
N VAL A 339 15.20 20.23 21.07
CA VAL A 339 15.36 21.25 20.02
C VAL A 339 15.09 20.66 18.64
N ALA A 340 15.45 19.39 18.47
CA ALA A 340 15.24 18.63 17.25
C ALA A 340 14.72 17.22 17.54
N LEU A 341 13.85 16.75 16.66
CA LEU A 341 13.40 15.36 16.57
C LEU A 341 13.66 14.85 15.15
N LEU A 342 13.91 13.56 15.02
CA LEU A 342 14.10 12.85 13.77
C LEU A 342 12.92 11.91 13.55
N VAL A 343 12.42 11.89 12.32
CA VAL A 343 11.33 11.04 11.87
C VAL A 343 11.77 10.19 10.68
N ASP A 344 10.91 9.28 10.25
CA ASP A 344 11.13 8.42 9.08
C ASP A 344 12.11 7.24 9.28
N TRP A 345 11.84 6.44 10.31
CA TRP A 345 12.62 5.25 10.73
C TRP A 345 12.43 4.00 9.84
N ASP A 346 12.13 4.19 8.55
CA ASP A 346 11.82 3.09 7.61
C ASP A 346 13.02 2.23 7.26
N TRP A 347 14.20 2.86 7.17
CA TRP A 347 15.46 2.23 6.80
C TRP A 347 16.34 1.92 8.00
N ALA A 348 15.91 2.38 9.18
CA ALA A 348 16.64 2.26 10.41
C ALA A 348 16.72 0.80 10.85
N GLY A 349 17.67 0.51 11.74
CA GLY A 349 17.87 -0.83 12.28
C GLY A 349 19.31 -1.07 12.71
N PRO A 350 19.63 -2.30 13.14
CA PRO A 350 21.01 -2.67 13.40
C PRO A 350 21.85 -2.55 12.12
N PRO A 351 23.10 -2.04 12.18
CA PRO A 351 23.99 -1.98 11.01
C PRO A 351 24.21 -3.34 10.31
N SER A 352 23.96 -4.44 11.02
CA SER A 352 24.04 -5.78 10.46
C SER A 352 22.93 -6.11 9.45
N ASP A 353 21.79 -5.42 9.57
CA ASP A 353 20.52 -5.78 8.91
C ASP A 353 19.94 -4.62 8.10
N ALA A 354 20.26 -3.37 8.47
CA ALA A 354 19.79 -2.17 7.82
C ALA A 354 20.43 -2.01 6.43
N THR A 355 19.59 -1.93 5.40
CA THR A 355 20.01 -1.77 4.00
C THR A 355 19.20 -0.71 3.29
N TYR A 356 19.84 0.04 2.39
CA TYR A 356 19.16 0.98 1.52
C TYR A 356 18.20 0.27 0.54
N PRO A 357 17.04 0.87 0.23
CA PRO A 357 16.20 0.35 -0.84
C PRO A 357 16.96 0.40 -2.18
N HIS A 358 16.75 -0.59 -3.04
CA HIS A 358 17.36 -0.61 -4.38
C HIS A 358 17.02 0.63 -5.22
N SER A 359 15.91 1.30 -4.91
CA SER A 359 15.42 2.51 -5.56
C SER A 359 15.85 3.81 -4.85
N ILE A 360 16.91 3.79 -4.04
CA ILE A 360 17.40 5.00 -3.35
C ILE A 360 17.72 6.12 -4.36
N SER A 361 17.14 7.31 -4.14
CA SER A 361 17.43 8.48 -4.96
C SER A 361 18.70 9.18 -4.49
N ARG A 362 19.50 9.66 -5.46
CA ARG A 362 20.74 10.43 -5.27
C ARG A 362 20.83 11.68 -6.14
N VAL A 363 19.79 11.96 -6.95
CA VAL A 363 19.81 13.07 -7.93
C VAL A 363 19.64 14.41 -7.22
N ASP A 364 18.71 14.47 -6.26
CA ASP A 364 18.36 15.72 -5.55
C ASP A 364 18.58 15.62 -4.02
N ILE A 365 19.12 14.50 -3.55
CA ILE A 365 19.37 14.26 -2.12
C ILE A 365 20.83 13.85 -1.99
N PRO A 366 21.72 14.73 -1.49
CA PRO A 366 23.11 14.40 -1.26
C PRO A 366 23.24 13.21 -0.30
N ARG A 367 24.08 12.24 -0.68
CA ARG A 367 24.34 11.04 0.12
C ARG A 367 25.81 10.64 0.02
N PRO A 368 26.34 9.89 1.01
CA PRO A 368 27.66 9.30 0.94
C PRO A 368 27.90 8.56 -0.39
N ALA A 369 29.13 8.56 -0.88
CA ALA A 369 29.47 8.03 -2.20
C ALA A 369 29.08 6.55 -2.36
N ASP A 370 29.25 5.79 -1.29
CA ASP A 370 29.05 4.35 -1.11
C ASP A 370 27.65 3.97 -0.60
N ALA A 371 26.77 4.93 -0.32
CA ALA A 371 25.36 4.69 0.00
C ALA A 371 24.57 4.32 -1.28
N LEU A 372 24.69 3.07 -1.71
CA LEU A 372 24.05 2.52 -2.92
C LEU A 372 22.83 1.67 -2.58
N GLY A 373 21.94 1.48 -3.56
CA GLY A 373 20.74 0.67 -3.38
C GLY A 373 21.09 -0.79 -3.10
N GLY A 374 20.52 -1.35 -2.03
CA GLY A 374 20.81 -2.71 -1.54
C GLY A 374 22.02 -2.80 -0.61
N GLU A 375 22.85 -1.76 -0.51
CA GLU A 375 23.99 -1.74 0.40
C GLU A 375 23.58 -1.49 1.84
N ARG A 376 24.47 -1.86 2.76
CA ARG A 376 24.27 -1.67 4.20
C ARG A 376 24.34 -0.19 4.58
N ILE A 377 23.51 0.17 5.54
CA ILE A 377 23.53 1.49 6.16
C ILE A 377 24.53 1.44 7.31
N THR A 378 25.47 2.39 7.34
CA THR A 378 26.49 2.46 8.39
C THR A 378 26.35 3.72 9.25
N PRO A 379 26.92 3.72 10.47
CA PRO A 379 26.99 4.94 11.30
C PRO A 379 27.65 6.11 10.57
N GLU A 380 28.68 5.87 9.77
CA GLU A 380 29.37 6.90 9.00
C GLU A 380 28.45 7.54 7.96
N HIS A 381 27.51 6.79 7.38
CA HIS A 381 26.51 7.35 6.49
C HIS A 381 25.61 8.36 7.20
N ASP A 382 25.10 7.99 8.38
CA ASP A 382 24.28 8.89 9.20
C ASP A 382 25.04 10.15 9.61
N MET A 383 26.29 10.00 10.05
CA MET A 383 27.13 11.12 10.48
C MET A 383 27.42 12.07 9.33
N TRP A 384 27.79 11.54 8.16
CA TRP A 384 28.00 12.35 6.97
C TRP A 384 26.73 13.11 6.59
N MET A 385 25.57 12.46 6.61
CA MET A 385 24.30 13.12 6.30
C MET A 385 23.95 14.21 7.33
N ALA A 386 24.20 13.97 8.62
CA ALA A 386 23.98 14.96 9.67
C ALA A 386 24.95 16.16 9.56
N GLU A 387 26.20 15.93 9.19
CA GLU A 387 27.21 16.98 8.95
C GLU A 387 26.88 17.85 7.73
N ASN A 388 26.21 17.29 6.73
CA ASN A 388 25.80 18.01 5.51
C ASN A 388 24.34 18.54 5.57
N LEU A 389 23.64 18.36 6.69
CA LEU A 389 22.20 18.65 6.85
C LEU A 389 21.79 20.08 6.43
N LEU A 390 22.65 21.05 6.67
CA LEU A 390 22.39 22.46 6.36
C LEU A 390 22.66 22.82 4.89
N GLU A 391 23.41 21.98 4.17
CA GLU A 391 23.79 22.14 2.76
C GLU A 391 22.91 21.33 1.80
N MET A 392 22.07 20.44 2.33
CA MET A 392 21.17 19.55 1.57
C MET A 392 20.09 20.24 0.76
#